data_AF-A0A367ELT8-F1
#
_entry.id   AF-A0A367ELT8-F1
#
_cell.length_a   1.000
_cell.length_b   1.000
_cell.length_c   1.000
_cell.angle_alpha   90.00
_cell.angle_beta   90.00
_cell.angle_gamma   90.00
#
_symmetry.space_group_name_H-M   'P 1'
#
loop_
_entity.id
_entity.type
_entity.pdbx_description
1 polymer ?
#
loop_
_entity_poly.entity_id
_entity_poly.type
_entity_poly.pdbx_seq_one_letter_code
_entity_poly.pdbx_strand_id
1 'polypeptide(L)'
;MIMYEIRDDLNNVLAKPATIPAAEQAMEDLCEQAHAQAVRNGEGAGELWVRLRVVDDCGETVMFRNYNPDPTRPYMPLNDQEDDA
;
A
#
# COMPACT_ATOMS: atom_id res chain seq x y z
N MET A 1 17.63 -9.26 -14.13
CA MET A 1 16.76 -9.76 -13.05
C MET A 1 15.75 -8.66 -12.84
N ILE A 2 14.47 -8.91 -13.05
CA ILE A 2 13.46 -7.88 -12.83
C ILE A 2 13.44 -7.60 -11.33
N MET A 3 13.51 -6.33 -10.96
CA MET A 3 13.54 -5.89 -9.56
C MET A 3 12.32 -5.03 -9.32
N TYR A 4 11.59 -5.32 -8.24
CA TYR A 4 10.41 -4.56 -7.86
C TYR A 4 10.68 -3.79 -6.58
N GLU A 5 10.11 -2.60 -6.49
CA GLU A 5 10.18 -1.74 -5.30
C GLU A 5 8.77 -1.38 -4.86
N ILE A 6 8.44 -1.62 -3.59
CA ILE A 6 7.24 -1.05 -2.98
C ILE A 6 7.58 0.35 -2.51
N ARG A 7 6.82 1.34 -2.98
CA ARG A 7 6.99 2.75 -2.63
C ARG A 7 5.72 3.34 -2.04
N ASP A 8 5.88 4.32 -1.17
CA ASP A 8 4.79 5.18 -0.69
C ASP A 8 4.50 6.34 -1.67
N ASP A 9 3.58 7.22 -1.28
CA ASP A 9 3.21 8.44 -2.00
C ASP A 9 4.34 9.47 -2.06
N LEU A 10 5.20 9.48 -1.05
CA LEU A 10 6.41 10.30 -0.96
C LEU A 10 7.59 9.72 -1.76
N ASN A 11 7.38 8.59 -2.45
CA ASN A 11 8.37 7.88 -3.26
C ASN A 11 9.53 7.27 -2.45
N ASN A 12 9.34 7.05 -1.15
CA ASN A 12 10.27 6.28 -0.32
C ASN A 12 10.16 4.80 -0.66
N VAL A 13 11.28 4.09 -0.72
CA VAL A 13 11.30 2.64 -0.93
C VAL A 13 11.11 1.92 0.40
N LEU A 14 10.01 1.18 0.54
CA LEU A 14 9.65 0.44 1.74
C LEU A 14 10.12 -1.01 1.71
N ALA A 15 10.09 -1.64 0.53
CA ALA A 15 10.52 -3.03 0.34
C ALA A 15 10.98 -3.29 -1.10
N LYS A 16 11.74 -4.37 -1.30
CA LYS A 16 12.33 -4.76 -2.58
C LYS A 16 12.02 -6.22 -2.94
N PRO A 17 10.75 -6.55 -3.24
CA PRO A 17 10.35 -7.92 -3.57
C PRO A 17 10.95 -8.40 -4.90
N ALA A 18 11.24 -9.69 -4.97
CA ALA A 18 11.80 -10.32 -6.18
C ALA A 18 10.74 -10.64 -7.25
N THR A 19 9.46 -10.70 -6.87
CA THR A 19 8.34 -11.08 -7.75
C THR A 19 7.08 -10.31 -7.39
N ILE A 20 6.11 -10.24 -8.30
CA ILE A 20 4.79 -9.61 -8.04
C ILE A 20 4.07 -10.29 -6.87
N PRO A 21 3.95 -11.63 -6.77
CA PRO A 21 3.30 -12.25 -5.61
C PRO A 21 3.99 -11.94 -4.27
N ALA A 22 5.33 -11.84 -4.28
CA ALA A 22 6.07 -11.41 -3.10
C ALA A 22 5.81 -9.92 -2.77
N ALA A 23 5.56 -9.10 -3.78
CA ALA A 23 5.19 -7.70 -3.59
C ALA A 23 3.79 -7.56 -3.00
N GLU A 24 2.83 -8.39 -3.44
CA GLU A 24 1.48 -8.41 -2.86
C GLU A 24 1.53 -8.75 -1.38
N GLN A 25 2.22 -9.85 -1.01
CA GLN A 25 2.37 -10.24 0.39
C GLN A 25 3.07 -9.14 1.20
N ALA A 26 4.16 -8.57 0.68
CA ALA A 26 4.87 -7.51 1.40
C ALA A 26 4.04 -6.23 1.58
N MET A 27 3.12 -5.90 0.65
CA MET A 27 2.19 -4.79 0.86
C MET A 27 1.18 -5.08 1.97
N GLU A 28 0.69 -6.31 2.07
CA GLU A 28 -0.21 -6.72 3.16
C GLU A 28 0.50 -6.63 4.51
N ASP A 29 1.74 -7.14 4.60
CA ASP A 29 2.54 -7.07 5.82
C ASP A 29 2.84 -5.60 6.24
N LEU A 30 3.11 -4.73 5.26
CA LEU A 30 3.31 -3.29 5.49
C LEU A 30 2.02 -2.62 6.01
N CYS A 31 0.87 -3.03 5.48
CA CYS A 31 -0.42 -2.53 5.95
C CYS A 31 -0.71 -2.95 7.38
N GLU A 32 -0.46 -4.22 7.74
CA GLU A 32 -0.65 -4.72 9.10
C GLU A 32 0.24 -3.96 10.10
N GLN A 33 1.50 -3.69 9.72
CA GLN A 33 2.43 -2.90 10.53
C GLN A 33 1.95 -1.45 10.70
N ALA A 34 1.50 -0.80 9.62
CA ALA A 34 0.97 0.56 9.68
C ALA A 34 -0.27 0.64 10.58
N HIS A 35 -1.15 -0.36 10.53
CA HIS A 35 -2.28 -0.48 11.44
C HIS A 35 -1.85 -0.63 12.90
N ALA A 36 -0.96 -1.58 13.18
CA ALA A 36 -0.49 -1.82 14.54
C ALA A 36 0.17 -0.55 15.13
N GLN A 37 0.88 0.22 14.30
CA GLN A 37 1.48 1.49 14.69
C GLN A 37 0.43 2.57 14.97
N ALA A 38 -0.56 2.74 14.09
CA ALA A 38 -1.64 3.72 14.26
C ALA A 38 -2.47 3.46 15.53
N VAL A 39 -2.77 2.19 15.80
CA VAL A 39 -3.45 1.77 17.05
C VAL A 39 -2.59 2.08 18.27
N ARG A 40 -1.28 1.78 18.22
CA ARG A 40 -0.35 2.07 19.32
C ARG A 40 -0.22 3.56 19.62
N ASN A 41 -0.26 4.40 18.59
CA ASN A 41 -0.17 5.86 18.75
C ASN A 41 -1.47 6.50 19.24
N GLY A 42 -2.58 5.75 19.31
CA GLY A 42 -3.88 6.29 19.67
C GLY A 42 -4.48 7.23 18.63
N GLU A 43 -3.92 7.24 17.41
CA GLU A 43 -4.27 8.19 16.34
C GLU A 43 -5.62 7.87 15.67
N GLY A 44 -6.24 6.72 15.99
CA GLY A 44 -7.47 6.28 15.35
C GLY A 44 -7.22 5.95 13.88
N ALA A 45 -7.15 4.66 13.55
CA ALA A 45 -6.80 4.23 12.20
C ALA A 45 -7.83 4.61 11.11
N GLY A 46 -9.01 5.11 11.50
CA GLY A 46 -10.16 5.35 10.61
C GLY A 46 -9.95 6.39 9.50
N GLU A 47 -9.13 7.42 9.74
CA GLU A 47 -8.86 8.49 8.78
C GLU A 47 -7.52 8.35 8.05
N LEU A 48 -6.71 7.37 8.44
CA LEU A 48 -5.41 7.13 7.82
C LEU A 48 -5.61 6.40 6.48
N TRP A 49 -4.96 6.90 5.43
CA TRP A 49 -4.90 6.24 4.14
C TRP A 49 -3.45 6.16 3.69
N VAL A 50 -2.99 4.95 3.42
CA VAL A 50 -1.64 4.67 2.93
C VAL A 50 -1.75 4.21 1.49
N ARG A 51 -1.13 4.93 0.57
CA ARG A 51 -1.02 4.51 -0.83
C ARG A 51 0.31 3.84 -1.04
N LEU A 52 0.28 2.56 -1.40
CA LEU A 52 1.47 1.79 -1.77
C LEU A 52 1.44 1.49 -3.26
N ARG A 53 2.61 1.54 -3.90
CA ARG A 53 2.77 1.16 -5.31
C ARG A 53 3.96 0.24 -5.50
N VAL A 54 3.83 -0.78 -6.34
CA VAL A 54 4.93 -1.58 -6.85
C VAL A 54 5.43 -0.90 -8.12
N VAL A 55 6.73 -0.62 -8.14
CA VAL A 55 7.44 -0.06 -9.28
C VAL A 55 8.44 -1.09 -9.78
N ASP A 56 8.53 -1.28 -11.10
CA ASP A 56 9.55 -2.14 -11.71
C ASP A 56 10.91 -1.43 -11.88
N ASP A 57 11.87 -2.12 -12.49
CA ASP A 57 13.23 -1.60 -12.72
C ASP A 57 13.29 -0.50 -13.79
N CYS A 58 12.26 -0.37 -14.62
CA CYS A 58 12.08 0.72 -15.57
C CYS A 58 11.45 1.96 -14.93
N GLY A 59 11.00 1.86 -13.67
CA GLY A 59 10.28 2.93 -12.99
C GLY A 59 8.78 2.94 -13.27
N GLU A 60 8.25 1.90 -13.94
CA GLU A 60 6.83 1.77 -14.24
C GLU A 60 6.05 1.26 -13.03
N THR A 61 4.91 1.88 -12.74
CA THR A 61 4.02 1.37 -11.68
C THR A 61 3.20 0.20 -12.23
N VAL A 62 3.55 -1.00 -11.79
CA VAL A 62 2.88 -2.24 -12.22
C VAL A 62 1.69 -2.61 -11.34
N MET A 63 1.64 -2.07 -10.11
CA MET A 63 0.54 -2.27 -9.17
C MET A 63 0.47 -1.09 -8.20
N PHE A 64 -0.73 -0.70 -7.79
CA PHE A 64 -0.92 0.17 -6.63
C PHE A 64 -2.10 -0.31 -5.80
N ARG A 65 -2.05 -0.03 -4.50
CA ARG A 65 -3.14 -0.31 -3.56
C ARG A 65 -3.24 0.86 -2.57
N ASN A 66 -4.47 1.27 -2.29
CA ASN A 66 -4.78 2.20 -1.21
C ASN A 66 -5.26 1.39 -0.01
N TYR A 67 -4.69 1.67 1.14
CA TYR A 67 -4.95 0.95 2.38
C TYR A 67 -5.50 1.92 3.41
N ASN A 68 -6.61 1.54 4.03
CA ASN A 68 -7.02 2.12 5.30
C ASN A 68 -6.56 1.14 6.39
N PRO A 69 -5.73 1.55 7.35
CA PRO A 69 -5.33 0.67 8.43
C PRO A 69 -6.50 0.34 9.37
N ASP A 70 -7.70 0.92 9.25
CA ASP A 70 -8.85 0.55 10.08
C ASP A 70 -9.30 -0.91 9.84
N PRO A 71 -9.26 -1.78 10.86
CA PRO A 71 -9.60 -3.19 10.75
C PRO A 71 -11.12 -3.41 10.58
N THR A 72 -11.93 -2.37 10.85
CA THR A 72 -13.38 -2.36 10.60
C THR A 72 -13.73 -1.94 9.17
N ARG A 73 -12.76 -1.38 8.44
CA ARG A 73 -12.86 -1.07 7.01
C ARG A 73 -11.70 -1.71 6.24
N PRO A 74 -11.56 -3.04 6.29
CA PRO A 74 -10.52 -3.72 5.55
C PRO A 74 -10.84 -3.59 4.07
N TYR A 75 -10.02 -2.83 3.35
CA TYR A 75 -10.05 -2.68 1.89
C TYR A 75 -11.28 -1.98 1.30
N MET A 76 -11.07 -0.80 0.73
CA MET A 76 -11.86 -0.32 -0.40
C MET A 76 -10.95 -0.36 -1.63
N PRO A 77 -11.09 -1.35 -2.54
CA PRO A 77 -10.54 -1.18 -3.88
C PRO A 77 -11.24 0.01 -4.51
N LEU A 78 -10.51 1.10 -4.74
CA LEU A 78 -10.98 2.21 -5.58
C LEU A 78 -10.96 1.73 -7.03
N ASN A 79 -11.95 0.91 -7.41
CA ASN A 79 -12.32 0.73 -8.81
C ASN A 79 -13.48 1.66 -9.22
N ASP A 80 -14.02 2.48 -8.31
CA ASP A 80 -15.17 3.36 -8.56
C ASP A 80 -14.94 4.78 -8.01
N GLN A 81 -13.85 5.42 -8.44
CA GLN A 81 -13.86 6.89 -8.61
C GLN A 81 -13.65 7.20 -10.10
N GLU A 82 -14.42 6.52 -10.96
CA GLU A 82 -14.86 7.17 -12.19
C GLU A 82 -16.05 8.06 -11.82
N ASP A 83 -15.84 9.37 -11.99
CA ASP A 83 -16.86 10.37 -12.37
C ASP A 83 -18.29 10.16 -11.85
N ASP A 84 -18.70 10.94 -10.83
CA ASP A 84 -20.09 11.39 -10.75
C ASP A 84 -20.11 12.90 -10.42
N ALA A 85 -20.18 13.66 -11.52
CA ALA A 85 -20.91 14.91 -11.77
C ALA A 85 -21.10 15.96 -10.65
#